data_AF-A0A250FS85-F1
#
_entry.id   AF-A0A250FS85-F1
#
_cell.length_a   1.000
_cell.length_b   1.000
_cell.length_c   1.000
_cell.angle_alpha   90.00
_cell.angle_beta   90.00
_cell.angle_gamma   90.00
#
_symmetry.space_group_name_H-M   'P 1'
#
loop_
_entity.id
_entity.type
_entity.pdbx_description
1 polymer ?
#
loop_
_entity_poly.entity_id
_entity_poly.type
_entity_poly.pdbx_seq_one_letter_code
_entity_poly.pdbx_strand_id
1 'polypeptide(L)'
;MKTFAIISSVVVLGGIAYFLLKQNTKKVSKLKQNKVEKLTLHYVKEYFVKQGVSIKDNKPVMFPIKESNDYGIVFEEGFKYFVLTYYNESKEEILEDNTLIVATKEIDSNLKDAFGDKEMIVLN
;
A
#
# COMPACT_ATOMS: atom_id res chain seq x y z
N MET A 1 16.45 8.14 -14.72
CA MET A 1 15.07 7.86 -14.27
C MET A 1 14.91 6.36 -14.17
N LYS A 2 14.62 5.79 -12.99
CA LYS A 2 14.31 4.35 -12.87
C LYS A 2 12.88 4.13 -13.35
N THR A 3 12.70 3.23 -14.31
CA THR A 3 11.43 2.96 -14.99
C THR A 3 10.61 2.02 -14.13
N PHE A 4 9.47 2.50 -13.62
CA PHE A 4 8.58 1.66 -12.81
C PHE A 4 7.66 0.80 -13.67
N ALA A 5 7.78 -0.53 -13.53
CA ALA A 5 6.93 -1.53 -14.19
C ALA A 5 5.94 -2.14 -13.20
N ILE A 6 4.73 -2.47 -13.66
CA ILE A 6 3.66 -3.05 -12.83
C ILE A 6 3.61 -4.55 -13.11
N ILE A 7 3.87 -5.38 -12.10
CA ILE A 7 3.87 -6.85 -12.23
C ILE A 7 2.83 -7.44 -11.27
N SER A 8 1.94 -8.30 -11.76
CA SER A 8 1.05 -9.09 -10.92
C SER A 8 1.81 -10.32 -10.38
N SER A 9 2.07 -10.38 -9.08
CA SER A 9 2.75 -11.54 -8.46
C SER A 9 1.87 -12.18 -7.39
N VAL A 10 1.57 -13.47 -7.57
CA VAL A 10 0.72 -14.29 -6.68
C VAL A 10 1.39 -14.51 -5.30
N VAL A 11 2.73 -14.49 -5.24
CA VAL A 11 3.52 -14.75 -4.02
C VAL A 11 3.32 -13.67 -2.95
N VAL A 12 3.02 -12.44 -3.36
CA VAL A 12 2.87 -11.28 -2.46
C VAL A 12 1.62 -11.38 -1.56
N LEU A 13 0.63 -12.21 -1.94
CA LEU A 13 -0.65 -12.29 -1.25
C LEU A 13 -0.55 -12.86 0.18
N GLY A 14 0.38 -13.80 0.43
CA GLY A 14 0.53 -14.45 1.74
C GLY A 14 0.94 -13.49 2.86
N GLY A 15 2.00 -12.70 2.62
CA GLY A 15 2.49 -11.72 3.59
C GLY A 15 1.51 -10.57 3.83
N ILE A 16 0.75 -10.17 2.79
CA ILE A 16 -0.31 -9.17 2.94
C ILE A 16 -1.44 -9.72 3.79
N ALA A 17 -1.94 -10.93 3.52
CA ALA A 17 -3.01 -11.52 4.31
C ALA A 17 -2.62 -11.65 5.79
N TYR A 18 -1.40 -12.09 6.08
CA TYR A 18 -0.88 -12.16 7.44
C TYR A 18 -0.79 -10.76 8.09
N PHE A 19 -0.26 -9.77 7.37
CA PHE A 19 -0.19 -8.38 7.86
C PHE A 19 -1.59 -7.83 8.20
N LEU A 20 -2.57 -8.05 7.33
CA LEU A 20 -3.95 -7.62 7.56
C LEU A 20 -4.57 -8.32 8.78
N LEU A 21 -4.39 -9.64 8.92
CA LEU A 21 -4.89 -10.39 10.09
C LEU A 21 -4.22 -9.94 11.40
N LYS A 22 -2.91 -9.67 11.36
CA LYS A 22 -2.13 -9.20 12.51
C LYS A 22 -2.53 -7.80 12.95
N GLN A 23 -2.86 -6.89 12.04
CA GLN A 23 -3.35 -5.55 12.39
C GLN A 23 -4.73 -5.60 13.06
N ASN A 24 -5.59 -6.53 12.64
CA ASN A 24 -6.90 -6.73 13.27
C ASN A 24 -6.78 -7.20 14.75
N THR A 25 -5.75 -8.01 15.06
CA THR A 25 -5.52 -8.50 16.43
C THR A 25 -4.72 -7.52 17.30
N LYS A 26 -3.79 -6.75 16.73
CA LYS A 26 -3.04 -5.71 17.45
C LYS A 26 -3.82 -4.40 17.49
N LYS A 27 -4.70 -4.27 18.49
CA LYS A 27 -5.55 -3.09 18.77
C LYS A 27 -4.89 -1.68 18.76
N VAL A 28 -3.55 -1.54 18.70
CA VAL A 28 -2.89 -0.24 18.95
C VAL A 28 -1.54 -0.04 18.22
N SER A 29 -1.27 -0.68 17.08
CA SER A 29 -0.15 -0.19 16.26
C SER A 29 -0.68 0.95 15.40
N LYS A 30 -0.47 2.20 15.82
CA LYS A 30 -0.86 3.39 15.04
C LYS A 30 0.01 3.46 13.78
N LEU A 31 -0.41 2.77 12.73
CA LEU A 31 0.13 2.97 11.40
C LEU A 31 0.03 4.45 11.05
N LYS A 32 1.03 4.94 10.32
CA LYS A 32 1.00 6.32 9.82
C LYS A 32 -0.20 6.44 8.89
N GLN A 33 -1.00 7.48 9.08
CA GLN A 33 -2.11 7.81 8.20
C GLN A 33 -1.90 9.21 7.64
N ASN A 34 -2.08 9.35 6.33
CA ASN A 34 -2.13 10.64 5.68
C ASN A 34 -3.44 10.78 4.90
N LYS A 35 -3.92 12.01 4.79
CA LYS A 35 -5.14 12.35 4.05
C LYS A 35 -4.78 13.29 2.91
N VAL A 36 -5.16 12.91 1.71
CA VAL A 36 -4.94 13.70 0.50
C VAL A 36 -6.25 13.87 -0.24
N GLU A 37 -6.40 14.95 -1.00
CA GLU A 37 -7.61 15.15 -1.80
C GLU A 37 -7.64 14.16 -2.99
N LYS A 38 -6.51 14.08 -3.68
CA LYS A 38 -6.30 13.19 -4.83
C LYS A 38 -4.97 12.47 -4.70
N LEU A 39 -5.03 11.14 -4.69
CA LEU A 39 -3.85 10.29 -4.70
C LEU A 39 -3.35 10.13 -6.14
N THR A 40 -2.08 10.43 -6.36
CA THR A 40 -1.46 10.40 -7.69
C THR A 40 -0.32 9.39 -7.74
N LEU A 41 0.00 8.87 -8.93
CA LEU A 41 1.16 8.01 -9.10
C LEU A 41 2.46 8.72 -8.70
N HIS A 42 2.53 10.04 -8.89
CA HIS A 42 3.66 10.86 -8.46
C HIS A 42 3.82 10.84 -6.93
N TYR A 43 2.74 11.09 -6.18
CA TYR A 43 2.74 11.01 -4.71
C TYR A 43 3.22 9.64 -4.22
N VAL A 44 2.71 8.56 -4.82
CA VAL A 44 3.09 7.19 -4.45
C VAL A 44 4.58 6.94 -4.69
N LYS A 45 5.11 7.36 -5.84
CA LYS A 45 6.53 7.23 -6.16
C LYS A 45 7.41 8.05 -5.22
N GLU A 46 7.02 9.30 -4.93
CA GLU A 46 7.77 10.14 -3.99
C GLU A 46 7.84 9.52 -2.60
N TYR A 47 6.72 8.94 -2.13
CA TYR A 47 6.69 8.24 -0.84
C TYR A 47 7.80 7.18 -0.78
N PHE A 48 7.84 6.26 -1.75
CA PHE A 48 8.83 5.18 -1.77
C PHE A 48 10.27 5.66 -1.98
N VAL A 49 10.49 6.69 -2.78
CA VAL A 49 11.83 7.28 -2.94
C VAL A 49 12.33 7.88 -1.61
N LYS A 50 11.46 8.58 -0.88
CA LYS A 50 11.80 9.22 0.40
C LYS A 50 12.12 8.23 1.53
N GLN A 51 11.61 7.00 1.48
CA GLN A 51 11.88 5.99 2.52
C GLN A 51 13.32 5.46 2.48
N GLY A 52 14.03 5.56 1.35
CA GLY A 52 15.41 5.08 1.24
C GLY A 52 15.60 3.57 1.38
N VAL A 53 14.51 2.78 1.34
CA VAL A 53 14.54 1.31 1.45
C VAL A 53 15.10 0.71 0.15
N SER A 54 15.99 -0.27 0.28
CA SER A 54 16.54 -1.01 -0.86
C SER A 54 15.46 -1.84 -1.56
N ILE A 55 15.17 -1.52 -2.83
CA ILE A 55 14.17 -2.24 -3.63
C ILE A 55 14.63 -3.63 -4.10
N LYS A 56 15.90 -4.00 -3.86
CA LYS A 56 16.44 -5.29 -4.29
C LYS A 56 15.71 -6.47 -3.62
N ASP A 57 15.46 -6.33 -2.32
CA ASP A 57 14.83 -7.38 -1.50
C ASP A 57 13.42 -6.98 -1.05
N ASN A 58 13.03 -5.72 -1.27
CA ASN A 58 11.79 -5.13 -0.78
C ASN A 58 11.01 -4.50 -1.93
N LYS A 59 9.97 -5.17 -2.39
CA LYS A 59 9.12 -4.69 -3.48
C LYS A 59 8.18 -3.61 -2.95
N PRO A 60 8.16 -2.39 -3.51
CA PRO A 60 7.13 -1.41 -3.18
C PRO A 60 5.77 -1.90 -3.66
N VAL A 61 4.80 -1.92 -2.76
CA VAL A 61 3.46 -2.45 -3.01
C VAL A 61 2.40 -1.44 -2.57
N MET A 62 1.34 -1.33 -3.36
CA MET A 62 0.15 -0.57 -3.03
C MET A 62 -1.11 -1.41 -3.24
N PHE A 63 -2.04 -1.36 -2.30
CA PHE A 63 -3.35 -2.04 -2.41
C PHE A 63 -4.46 -1.26 -1.67
N PRO A 64 -5.71 -1.30 -2.17
CA PRO A 64 -6.86 -0.69 -1.51
C PRO A 64 -7.27 -1.48 -0.27
N ILE A 65 -7.80 -0.78 0.72
CA ILE A 65 -8.42 -1.35 1.91
C ILE A 65 -9.94 -1.26 1.75
N LYS A 66 -10.64 -2.38 1.93
CA LYS A 66 -12.12 -2.41 1.96
C LYS A 66 -12.60 -2.12 3.39
N GLU A 67 -13.71 -1.40 3.54
CA GLU A 67 -14.32 -0.95 4.81
C GLU A 67 -14.76 -2.08 5.76
N SER A 68 -14.52 -3.35 5.42
CA SER A 68 -15.04 -4.50 6.16
C SER A 68 -14.21 -4.91 7.38
N ASN A 69 -13.11 -4.21 7.71
CA ASN A 69 -12.09 -4.75 8.60
C ASN A 69 -11.64 -3.75 9.69
N ASP A 70 -11.53 -4.26 10.92
CA ASP A 70 -11.15 -3.54 12.14
C ASP A 70 -9.63 -3.32 12.21
N TYR A 71 -9.09 -2.51 11.30
CA TYR A 71 -7.65 -2.22 11.20
C TYR A 71 -7.18 -1.09 12.13
N GLY A 72 -8.00 -0.68 13.11
CA GLY A 72 -7.76 0.53 13.89
C GLY A 72 -7.81 1.83 13.05
N ILE A 73 -8.39 1.76 11.85
CA ILE A 73 -8.59 2.88 10.93
C ILE A 73 -10.03 3.36 11.10
N VAL A 74 -10.21 4.65 11.35
CA VAL A 74 -11.52 5.27 11.27
C VAL A 74 -11.81 5.59 9.80
N PHE A 75 -12.69 4.81 9.19
CA PHE A 75 -13.16 5.04 7.83
C PHE A 75 -14.10 6.23 7.80
N GLU A 76 -13.82 7.18 6.92
CA GLU A 76 -14.61 8.37 6.69
C GLU A 76 -15.40 8.20 5.39
N GLU A 77 -16.69 8.53 5.46
CA GLU A 77 -17.58 8.46 4.30
C GLU A 77 -17.04 9.32 3.13
N GLY A 78 -17.08 8.75 1.92
CA GLY A 78 -16.59 9.41 0.71
C GLY A 78 -15.07 9.35 0.52
N PHE A 79 -14.33 8.69 1.42
CA PHE A 79 -12.90 8.41 1.25
C PHE A 79 -12.64 6.95 0.86
N LYS A 80 -11.64 6.78 -0.01
CA LYS A 80 -11.01 5.51 -0.34
C LYS A 80 -9.69 5.41 0.40
N TYR A 81 -9.36 4.21 0.84
CA TYR A 81 -8.19 3.94 1.66
C TYR A 81 -7.22 3.03 0.92
N PHE A 82 -5.94 3.37 0.96
CA PHE A 82 -4.87 2.60 0.33
C PHE A 82 -3.72 2.41 1.30
N VAL A 83 -3.10 1.23 1.25
CA VAL A 83 -1.83 0.96 1.92
C VAL A 83 -0.70 1.15 0.93
N LEU A 84 0.34 1.86 1.35
CA LEU A 84 1.62 1.97 0.67
C LEU A 84 2.67 1.34 1.58
N THR A 85 3.31 0.27 1.13
CA THR A 85 4.28 -0.47 1.94
C THR A 85 5.30 -1.21 1.10
N TYR A 86 6.20 -1.93 1.75
CA TYR A 86 7.16 -2.81 1.09
C TYR A 86 6.90 -4.27 1.47
N TYR A 87 6.92 -5.14 0.48
CA TYR A 87 6.93 -6.59 0.66
C TYR A 87 8.36 -7.13 0.51
N ASN A 88 8.88 -7.75 1.56
CA ASN A 88 10.16 -8.42 1.52
C ASN A 88 9.98 -9.84 0.96
N GLU A 89 10.50 -10.12 -0.24
CA GLU A 89 10.32 -11.43 -0.90
C GLU A 89 11.07 -12.55 -0.19
N SER A 90 12.20 -12.27 0.48
CA SER A 90 12.99 -13.29 1.17
C SER A 90 12.38 -13.74 2.49
N LYS A 91 11.67 -12.83 3.17
CA LYS A 91 11.00 -13.08 4.46
C LYS A 91 9.50 -13.35 4.30
N GLU A 92 8.97 -13.10 3.11
CA GLU A 92 7.52 -13.12 2.81
C GLU A 92 6.70 -12.21 3.75
N GLU A 93 7.27 -11.07 4.15
CA GLU A 93 6.71 -10.17 5.17
C GLU A 93 6.57 -8.73 4.68
N ILE A 94 5.60 -8.01 5.25
CA ILE A 94 5.43 -6.57 5.05
C ILE A 94 6.29 -5.78 6.04
N LEU A 95 6.98 -4.75 5.56
CA LEU A 95 7.72 -3.82 6.42
C LEU A 95 6.76 -2.82 7.09
N GLU A 96 6.30 -3.17 8.30
CA GLU A 96 5.32 -2.38 9.06
C GLU A 96 5.80 -0.93 9.30
N ASP A 97 7.08 -0.73 9.64
CA ASP A 97 7.66 0.60 9.92
C ASP A 97 7.66 1.55 8.70
N ASN A 98 7.59 0.97 7.49
CA ASN A 98 7.53 1.67 6.21
C ASN A 98 6.13 1.59 5.59
N THR A 99 5.11 1.35 6.41
CA THR A 99 3.71 1.33 5.97
C THR A 99 3.02 2.67 6.21
N LEU A 100 2.36 3.18 5.18
CA LEU A 100 1.53 4.37 5.22
C LEU A 100 0.12 4.02 4.71
N ILE A 101 -0.88 4.43 5.47
CA ILE A 101 -2.28 4.45 5.02
C ILE A 101 -2.57 5.82 4.42
N VAL A 102 -3.16 5.84 3.24
CA VAL A 102 -3.59 7.06 2.57
C VAL A 102 -5.10 7.04 2.40
N ALA A 103 -5.78 8.01 3.01
CA ALA A 103 -7.18 8.32 2.75
C ALA A 103 -7.27 9.35 1.62
N THR A 104 -8.07 9.07 0.59
CA THR A 104 -8.23 9.94 -0.58
C THR A 104 -9.65 9.95 -1.10
N LYS A 105 -10.14 11.07 -1.64
CA LYS A 105 -11.46 11.09 -2.30
C LYS A 105 -11.36 10.50 -3.71
N GLU A 106 -10.26 10.78 -4.38
CA GLU A 106 -10.04 10.39 -5.77
C GLU A 106 -8.63 9.83 -6.01
N ILE A 107 -8.48 9.07 -7.10
CA ILE A 107 -7.19 8.65 -7.64
C ILE A 107 -7.01 9.23 -9.04
N ASP A 108 -5.78 9.51 -9.47
CA ASP A 108 -5.51 9.92 -10.84
C ASP A 108 -5.72 8.78 -11.85
N SER A 109 -5.83 9.13 -13.14
CA SER A 109 -6.02 8.16 -14.22
C SER A 109 -4.87 7.15 -14.27
N ASN A 110 -3.63 7.58 -14.03
CA ASN A 110 -2.47 6.71 -14.04
C ASN A 110 -2.58 5.59 -13.00
N LEU A 111 -3.01 5.90 -11.78
CA LEU A 111 -3.27 4.88 -10.76
C LEU A 111 -4.47 4.01 -11.13
N LYS A 112 -5.55 4.61 -11.63
CA LYS A 112 -6.73 3.86 -12.05
C LYS A 112 -6.38 2.82 -13.13
N ASP A 113 -5.59 3.21 -14.12
CA ASP A 113 -5.13 2.35 -15.22
C ASP A 113 -4.12 1.30 -14.72
N ALA A 114 -3.26 1.67 -13.77
CA ALA A 114 -2.31 0.76 -13.15
C ALA A 114 -3.00 -0.37 -12.37
N PHE A 115 -4.03 -0.02 -11.61
CA PHE A 115 -4.88 -0.99 -10.91
C PHE A 115 -5.67 -1.83 -11.92
N GLY A 116 -6.41 -1.21 -12.84
CA GLY A 116 -7.33 -1.93 -13.72
C GLY A 116 -8.27 -2.81 -12.87
N ASP A 117 -8.23 -4.13 -13.11
CA ASP A 117 -8.99 -5.13 -12.35
C ASP A 117 -8.18 -5.80 -11.22
N LYS A 118 -6.95 -5.33 -10.96
CA LYS A 118 -6.06 -5.92 -9.95
C LYS A 118 -6.39 -5.38 -8.57
N GLU A 119 -6.27 -6.24 -7.56
CA GLU A 119 -6.42 -5.84 -6.15
C GLU A 119 -5.12 -5.28 -5.54
N MET A 120 -4.03 -5.26 -6.29
CA MET A 120 -2.73 -4.82 -5.83
C MET A 120 -1.83 -4.44 -7.00
N ILE A 121 -0.97 -3.44 -6.79
CA ILE A 121 0.10 -3.07 -7.72
C ILE A 121 1.45 -3.16 -7.03
N VAL A 122 2.43 -3.72 -7.75
CA VAL A 122 3.85 -3.65 -7.40
C VAL A 122 4.47 -2.55 -8.24
N LEU A 123 5.25 -1.66 -7.64
CA LEU A 123 5.92 -0.56 -8.33
C LEU A 123 7.42 -0.91 -8.42
N ASN A 124 7.92 -1.18 -9.62
CA ASN A 124 9.29 -1.68 -9.80
C ASN A 124 10.37 -0.62 -10.00
#